data_AF-A0A3D3M8X5-F1
#
_entry.id   AF-A0A3D3M8X5-F1
#
_cell.length_a   1.000
_cell.length_b   1.000
_cell.length_c   1.000
_cell.angle_alpha   90.00
_cell.angle_beta   90.00
_cell.angle_gamma   90.00
#
_symmetry.space_group_name_H-M   'P 1'
#
loop_
_entity.id
_entity.type
_entity.pdbx_description
1 polymer ?
#
loop_
_entity_poly.entity_id
_entity_poly.type
_entity_poly.pdbx_seq_one_letter_code
_entity_poly.pdbx_strand_id
1 'polypeptide(L)'
;MIKPVPDPPRTAHTHFATCNGTHPPLFSVCEGASMEDVLVHLTMSLSSAYETNYQVCESASKPMQSLAWATQHSLEICQALVESLLKRGEQKQNGSSGQRSDP
;
A
#
# COMPACT_ATOMS: atom_id res chain seq x y z
N MET A 1 2.61 31.12 -17.54
CA MET A 1 1.54 30.55 -16.69
C MET A 1 2.11 29.33 -15.99
N ILE A 2 2.18 29.32 -14.66
CA ILE A 2 2.60 28.14 -13.89
C ILE A 2 1.32 27.36 -13.59
N LYS A 3 1.23 26.11 -14.09
CA LYS A 3 0.13 25.23 -13.74
C LYS A 3 0.28 24.88 -12.25
N PRO A 4 -0.76 25.06 -11.41
CA PRO A 4 -0.69 24.67 -10.01
C PRO A 4 -0.34 23.18 -9.92
N VAL A 5 0.67 22.86 -9.10
CA VAL A 5 0.97 21.46 -8.79
C VAL A 5 -0.19 20.93 -7.96
N PRO A 6 -0.83 19.81 -8.35
CA PRO A 6 -1.88 19.20 -7.55
C PRO A 6 -1.35 18.79 -6.18
N ASP A 7 -2.15 18.98 -5.14
CA ASP A 7 -1.81 18.53 -3.81
C ASP A 7 -1.53 17.01 -3.80
N PRO A 8 -0.61 16.55 -2.94
CA PRO A 8 -0.35 15.13 -2.80
C PRO A 8 -1.63 14.38 -2.38
N PRO A 9 -1.86 13.17 -2.90
CA PRO A 9 -3.02 12.37 -2.52
C PRO A 9 -2.99 12.04 -1.01
N ARG A 10 -4.17 12.09 -0.39
CA ARG A 10 -4.44 11.73 1.00
C ARG A 10 -5.61 10.76 1.08
N THR A 11 -5.70 10.01 2.16
CA THR A 11 -6.83 9.12 2.37
C THR A 11 -8.14 9.88 2.54
N ALA A 12 -9.21 9.28 2.03
CA ALA A 12 -10.59 9.66 2.37
C ALA A 12 -11.13 8.68 3.43
N HIS A 13 -12.08 9.15 4.23
CA HIS A 13 -12.77 8.27 5.18
C HIS A 13 -13.45 7.13 4.41
N THR A 14 -13.02 5.89 4.66
CA THR A 14 -13.46 4.72 3.87
C THR A 14 -13.72 3.53 4.77
N HIS A 15 -14.95 3.03 4.79
CA HIS A 15 -15.30 1.81 5.52
C HIS A 15 -14.80 0.56 4.79
N PHE A 16 -14.43 -0.47 5.55
CA PHE A 16 -14.10 -1.79 5.02
C PHE A 16 -14.56 -2.89 5.99
N ALA A 17 -14.51 -4.14 5.54
CA ALA A 17 -15.03 -5.29 6.30
C ALA A 17 -16.47 -5.06 6.80
N THR A 18 -17.31 -4.47 5.94
CA THR A 18 -18.70 -4.17 6.26
C THR A 18 -19.57 -5.42 6.14
N CYS A 19 -20.45 -5.65 7.09
CA CYS A 19 -21.41 -6.77 7.06
C CYS A 19 -22.66 -6.42 6.24
N ASN A 20 -22.51 -5.90 5.02
CA ASN A 20 -23.61 -5.49 4.14
C ASN A 20 -24.67 -4.59 4.83
N GLY A 21 -24.25 -3.76 5.78
CA GLY A 21 -25.12 -2.80 6.46
C GLY A 21 -26.04 -3.39 7.54
N THR A 22 -25.82 -4.63 7.99
CA THR A 22 -26.60 -5.22 9.11
C THR A 22 -26.37 -4.50 10.44
N HIS A 23 -25.24 -3.78 10.57
CA HIS A 23 -24.89 -2.94 11.71
C HIS A 23 -23.97 -1.79 11.25
N PRO A 24 -23.75 -0.76 12.09
CA PRO A 24 -22.75 0.28 11.80
C PRO A 24 -21.36 -0.32 11.53
N PRO A 25 -20.57 0.26 10.58
CA PRO A 25 -19.22 -0.22 10.31
C PRO A 25 -18.32 -0.15 11.55
N LEU A 26 -17.53 -1.21 11.76
CA LEU A 26 -16.57 -1.27 12.89
C LEU A 26 -15.17 -0.80 12.50
N PHE A 27 -14.83 -0.89 11.22
CA PHE A 27 -13.50 -0.55 10.70
C PHE A 27 -13.58 0.50 9.60
N SER A 28 -12.63 1.42 9.63
CA SER A 28 -12.49 2.48 8.62
C SER A 28 -11.05 2.93 8.50
N VAL A 29 -10.67 3.33 7.29
CA VAL A 29 -9.50 4.19 7.07
C VAL A 29 -9.87 5.61 7.46
N CYS A 30 -9.06 6.24 8.32
CA CYS A 30 -9.22 7.63 8.70
C CYS A 30 -8.87 8.56 7.54
N GLU A 31 -9.54 9.71 7.43
CA GLU A 31 -9.21 10.72 6.44
C GLU A 31 -7.89 11.43 6.75
N GLY A 32 -7.23 11.95 5.71
CA GLY A 32 -6.10 12.87 5.85
C GLY A 32 -4.72 12.22 6.02
N ALA A 33 -4.63 10.88 6.14
CA ALA A 33 -3.35 10.18 6.20
C ALA A 33 -2.55 10.41 4.90
N SER A 34 -1.24 10.60 5.05
CA SER A 34 -0.37 10.84 3.91
C SER A 34 -0.17 9.57 3.08
N MET A 35 0.13 9.72 1.80
CA MET A 35 0.48 8.57 0.94
C MET A 35 1.65 7.77 1.53
N GLU A 36 2.64 8.42 2.13
CA GLU A 36 3.81 7.76 2.73
C GLU A 36 3.41 6.85 3.89
N ASP A 37 2.65 7.36 4.85
CA ASP A 37 2.17 6.58 6.00
C ASP A 37 1.37 5.36 5.52
N VAL A 38 0.45 5.58 4.56
CA VAL A 38 -0.39 4.52 4.01
C VAL A 38 0.45 3.42 3.36
N LEU A 39 1.47 3.79 2.59
CA LEU A 39 2.34 2.81 1.92
C LEU A 39 3.19 2.01 2.92
N VAL A 40 3.63 2.62 4.02
CA VAL A 40 4.31 1.90 5.12
C VAL A 40 3.37 0.86 5.74
N HIS A 41 2.14 1.25 6.08
CA HIS A 41 1.14 0.32 6.62
C HIS A 41 0.73 -0.77 5.63
N LEU A 42 0.63 -0.42 4.34
CA LEU A 42 0.34 -1.39 3.28
C LEU A 42 1.48 -2.40 3.13
N THR A 43 2.74 -1.96 3.26
CA THR A 43 3.91 -2.86 3.24
C THR A 43 3.82 -3.89 4.37
N MET A 44 3.52 -3.46 5.59
CA MET A 44 3.35 -4.38 6.73
C MET A 44 2.24 -5.39 6.49
N SER A 45 1.10 -4.91 5.96
CA SER A 45 -0.06 -5.76 5.67
C SER A 45 0.23 -6.79 4.57
N LEU A 46 0.90 -6.36 3.50
CA LEU A 46 1.33 -7.24 2.42
C LEU A 46 2.36 -8.27 2.87
N SER A 47 3.32 -7.89 3.71
CA SER A 47 4.30 -8.83 4.27
C SER A 47 3.63 -9.91 5.11
N SER A 48 2.64 -9.56 5.92
CA SER A 48 1.86 -10.55 6.68
C SER A 48 1.06 -11.47 5.76
N ALA A 49 0.40 -10.93 4.72
CA ALA A 49 -0.33 -11.73 3.74
C ALA A 49 0.61 -12.65 2.95
N TYR A 50 1.78 -12.17 2.55
CA TYR A 50 2.80 -12.93 1.83
C TYR A 50 3.26 -14.14 2.64
N GLU A 51 3.65 -13.92 3.89
CA GLU A 51 4.17 -14.97 4.76
C GLU A 51 3.10 -16.04 5.04
N THR A 52 1.88 -15.60 5.38
CA THR A 52 0.77 -16.52 5.67
C THR A 52 0.32 -17.30 4.44
N ASN A 53 0.26 -16.68 3.25
CA ASN A 53 -0.09 -17.39 2.02
C ASN A 53 1.04 -18.32 1.56
N TYR A 54 2.31 -17.98 1.78
CA TYR A 54 3.44 -18.85 1.47
C TYR A 54 3.37 -20.18 2.23
N GLN A 55 2.98 -20.14 3.51
CA GLN A 55 2.76 -21.37 4.29
C GLN A 55 1.66 -22.25 3.68
N VAL A 56 0.63 -21.65 3.06
CA VAL A 56 -0.40 -22.39 2.33
C VAL A 56 0.16 -22.98 1.03
N CYS A 57 0.99 -22.26 0.29
CA CYS A 57 1.67 -22.79 -0.90
C CYS A 57 2.45 -24.08 -0.61
N GLU A 58 3.17 -24.10 0.51
CA GLU A 58 4.03 -25.22 0.91
C GLU A 58 3.24 -26.42 1.45
N SER A 59 2.08 -26.18 2.09
CA SER A 59 1.31 -27.23 2.77
C SER A 59 0.12 -27.78 1.99
N ALA A 60 -0.41 -27.02 1.02
CA ALA A 60 -1.59 -27.43 0.26
C ALA A 60 -1.29 -28.49 -0.81
N SER A 61 -2.29 -29.32 -1.11
CA SER A 61 -2.27 -30.23 -2.27
C SER A 61 -2.87 -29.57 -3.52
N LYS A 62 -2.62 -30.16 -4.70
CA LYS A 62 -3.25 -29.71 -5.94
C LYS A 62 -4.76 -30.01 -5.94
N PRO A 63 -5.62 -29.10 -6.44
CA PRO A 63 -5.29 -27.87 -7.18
C PRO A 63 -5.12 -26.62 -6.32
N MET A 64 -5.43 -26.68 -5.02
CA MET A 64 -5.39 -25.51 -4.11
C MET A 64 -3.99 -24.90 -4.04
N GLN A 65 -2.95 -25.72 -4.08
CA GLN A 65 -1.56 -25.25 -4.17
C GLN A 65 -1.36 -24.31 -5.36
N SER A 66 -1.86 -24.63 -6.55
CA SER A 66 -1.70 -23.78 -7.73
C SER A 66 -2.44 -22.44 -7.60
N LEU A 67 -3.59 -22.42 -6.92
CA LEU A 67 -4.31 -21.19 -6.62
C LEU A 67 -3.54 -20.34 -5.59
N ALA A 68 -3.00 -20.98 -4.54
CA ALA A 68 -2.18 -20.31 -3.54
C ALA A 68 -0.94 -19.66 -4.16
N TRP A 69 -0.26 -20.34 -5.10
CA TRP A 69 0.84 -19.76 -5.86
C TRP A 69 0.43 -18.57 -6.72
N ALA A 70 -0.75 -18.62 -7.36
CA ALA A 70 -1.25 -17.46 -8.11
C ALA A 70 -1.49 -16.24 -7.21
N THR A 71 -2.03 -16.45 -6.01
CA THR A 71 -2.14 -15.41 -4.98
C THR A 71 -0.75 -14.93 -4.54
N GLN A 72 0.21 -15.84 -4.35
CA GLN A 72 1.57 -15.51 -3.94
C GLN A 72 2.24 -14.55 -4.93
N HIS A 73 2.16 -14.84 -6.23
CA HIS A 73 2.73 -13.96 -7.26
C HIS A 73 2.04 -12.59 -7.31
N SER A 74 0.74 -12.53 -7.03
CA SER A 74 0.03 -11.25 -6.93
C SER A 74 0.55 -10.41 -5.76
N LEU A 75 0.88 -11.05 -4.63
CA LEU A 75 1.47 -10.38 -3.46
C LEU A 75 2.89 -9.87 -3.76
N GLU A 76 3.72 -10.65 -4.45
CA GLU A 76 5.06 -10.23 -4.92
C GLU A 76 4.99 -8.94 -5.75
N ILE A 77 4.05 -8.91 -6.71
CA ILE A 77 3.82 -7.74 -7.57
C ILE A 77 3.39 -6.54 -6.73
N CYS A 78 2.44 -6.72 -5.81
CA CYS A 78 1.99 -5.63 -4.93
C CYS A 78 3.13 -5.07 -4.08
N GLN A 79 3.98 -5.92 -3.49
CA GLN A 79 5.13 -5.48 -2.70
C GLN A 79 6.11 -4.66 -3.56
N ALA A 80 6.45 -5.14 -4.76
CA ALA A 80 7.36 -4.44 -5.68
C ALA A 80 6.80 -3.06 -6.10
N LEU A 81 5.49 -2.96 -6.35
CA LEU A 81 4.84 -1.69 -6.67
C LEU A 81 4.90 -0.70 -5.49
N VAL A 82 4.62 -1.16 -4.27
CA VAL A 82 4.69 -0.32 -3.08
C VAL A 82 6.13 0.17 -2.82
N GLU A 83 7.11 -0.71 -2.94
CA GLU A 83 8.52 -0.35 -2.80
C GLU A 83 8.94 0.71 -3.84
N SER A 84 8.49 0.56 -5.09
CA SER A 84 8.73 1.53 -6.16
C SER A 84 8.14 2.91 -5.83
N LEU A 85 6.93 2.94 -5.25
CA LEU A 85 6.26 4.18 -4.86
C LEU A 85 6.95 4.87 -3.68
N LEU A 86 7.40 4.11 -2.68
CA LEU A 86 8.16 4.63 -1.54
C LEU A 86 9.50 5.25 -1.98
N LYS A 87 10.29 4.55 -2.79
CA LYS A 87 11.56 5.06 -3.36
C LYS A 87 11.39 6.36 -4.12
N ARG A 88 10.28 6.51 -4.85
CA ARG A 88 9.97 7.77 -5.57
C ARG A 88 9.68 8.93 -4.61
N GLY A 89 9.06 8.66 -3.46
CA GLY A 89 8.83 9.66 -2.42
C GLY A 89 10.14 10.19 -1.85
N GLU A 90 11.08 9.29 -1.54
CA GLU A 90 12.42 9.62 -1.03
C GLU A 90 13.21 10.50 -2.02
N GLN A 91 13.18 10.17 -3.32
CA GLN A 91 13.86 10.95 -4.36
C GLN A 91 13.33 12.39 -4.50
N LYS A 92 12.01 12.60 -4.31
CA LYS A 92 11.42 13.96 -4.36
C LYS A 92 11.85 14.82 -3.18
N GLN A 93 11.98 14.25 -1.98
CA GLN A 93 12.44 15.01 -0.81
C GLN A 93 13.89 15.48 -0.99
N ASN A 94 14.78 14.60 -1.47
CA ASN A 94 16.19 14.91 -1.68
C ASN A 94 16.48 15.92 -2.82
N GLY A 95 15.57 16.06 -3.78
CA GLY A 95 15.70 17.06 -4.86
C GLY A 95 15.26 18.48 -4.47
N SER A 96 14.51 18.64 -3.37
CA SER A 96 13.95 19.93 -2.93
C SER A 96 14.83 20.69 -1.92
N SER A 97 15.80 20.02 -1.31
CA SER A 97 16.75 20.58 -0.34
C SER A 97 17.97 21.28 -0.98
N GLY A 98 18.09 21.27 -2.32
CA GLY A 98 19.25 21.81 -3.05
C GLY A 98 19.15 23.26 -3.57
N GLN A 99 18.14 24.04 -3.20
CA GLN A 99 17.96 25.43 -3.68
C GLN A 99 17.75 26.43 -2.52
N ARG A 100 18.75 26.62 -1.64
CA ARG A 100 18.87 27.82 -0.79
C ARG A 100 20.33 28.12 -0.42
N SER A 101 21.10 28.64 -1.37
CA SER A 101 22.32 29.47 -1.20
C SER A 101 22.61 29.95 -2.62
N ASP A 102 22.66 31.24 -2.99
CA ASP A 102 23.41 32.38 -2.49
C ASP A 102 22.92 33.65 -3.25
N PRO A 103 23.54 34.83 -3.05
CA PRO A 103 23.42 35.77 -1.94
C PRO A 103 22.46 36.95 -2.24
#